data_AF-A0A5I0Y6N2-F1
#
_entry.id   AF-A0A5I0Y6N2-F1
#
_cell.length_a   1.000
_cell.length_b   1.000
_cell.length_c   1.000
_cell.angle_alpha   90.00
_cell.angle_beta   90.00
_cell.angle_gamma   90.00
#
_symmetry.space_group_name_H-M   'P 1'
#
loop_
_entity.id
_entity.type
_entity.pdbx_description
1 polymer ?
#
loop_
_entity_poly.entity_id
_entity_poly.type
_entity_poly.pdbx_seq_one_letter_code
_entity_poly.pdbx_strand_id
1 'polypeptide(L)'
;MNEKLTELKEKLDNLHTTLNGLVFPVEDFINLGPYTFPFLHKEDLIELPKMLSDRINQMQEFVPSSDDIAVIDALIYTLDHAQQNINHINNGNASVQQTAIPSYVISMLYISHRINDLFSFERLKDRNLLPKQILRRLELYNSGISAIAAETGNIEEKIKTINEAYDAAENLPTTVKMLRETNDEVKNVYNSAVEHCRNINGMLKETEENSKIVDEARQEILALKQNASKDAKDYLQSLREEAQGYINKCEEAFRTTTSKGLAGAFQDKAEKLNRSIRWWVCGLIGALVAGAAVGYTRLHALEAYLSNPDASGIKLAIQLLLSILSVGAPLWFAWLATKQIGQRFRLAEDYEFKASVSKAYEGYRREAVQLDSDFTQRLFGNALTRLEEPPLRFVEEATHSSPIMEMLSSENFKHFLANGGDKIDSILEGAGLSRKGKVEQTRHFNKDVTQPVNETSNKPEND
;
A
#
# COMPACT_ATOMS: atom_id res chain seq x y z
N MET A 1 -65.14 -91.95 -62.67
CA MET A 1 -63.91 -91.27 -63.12
C MET A 1 -64.28 -90.16 -64.10
N ASN A 2 -63.67 -88.98 -64.00
CA ASN A 2 -63.94 -87.84 -64.90
C ASN A 2 -63.50 -88.16 -66.34
N GLU A 3 -64.19 -87.61 -67.34
CA GLU A 3 -63.93 -87.83 -68.77
C GLU A 3 -62.48 -87.52 -69.16
N LYS A 4 -61.93 -86.39 -68.69
CA LYS A 4 -60.54 -85.97 -68.96
C LYS A 4 -59.49 -86.85 -68.27
N LEU A 5 -59.79 -87.34 -67.08
CA LEU A 5 -58.91 -88.29 -66.39
C LEU A 5 -58.89 -89.65 -67.09
N THR A 6 -60.01 -90.02 -67.72
CA THR A 6 -60.15 -91.24 -68.54
C THR A 6 -59.38 -91.10 -69.84
N GLU A 7 -59.48 -89.94 -70.51
CA GLU A 7 -58.67 -89.61 -71.68
C GLU A 7 -57.16 -89.69 -71.40
N LEU A 8 -56.71 -89.10 -70.27
CA LEU A 8 -55.30 -89.17 -69.86
C LEU A 8 -54.83 -90.61 -69.60
N LYS A 9 -55.67 -91.42 -68.92
CA LYS A 9 -55.38 -92.83 -68.66
C LYS A 9 -55.24 -93.62 -69.97
N GLU A 10 -56.20 -93.48 -70.89
CA GLU A 10 -56.17 -94.16 -72.18
C GLU A 10 -54.93 -93.80 -73.00
N LYS A 11 -54.50 -92.52 -72.98
CA LYS A 11 -53.26 -92.09 -73.63
C LYS A 11 -52.00 -92.74 -73.03
N LEU A 12 -51.96 -92.92 -71.71
CA LEU A 12 -50.86 -93.63 -71.04
C LEU A 12 -50.86 -95.13 -71.32
N ASP A 13 -52.03 -95.78 -71.35
CA ASP A 13 -52.16 -97.20 -71.72
C ASP A 13 -51.77 -97.44 -73.20
N ASN A 14 -52.15 -96.52 -74.10
CA ASN A 14 -51.74 -96.54 -75.50
C ASN A 14 -50.23 -96.35 -75.65
N LEU A 15 -49.63 -95.47 -74.85
CA LEU A 15 -48.19 -95.26 -74.82
C LEU A 15 -47.43 -96.51 -74.38
N HIS A 16 -47.88 -97.17 -73.31
CA HIS A 16 -47.34 -98.46 -72.87
C HIS A 16 -47.43 -99.52 -73.99
N THR A 17 -48.59 -99.64 -74.63
CA THR A 17 -48.80 -100.60 -75.73
C THR A 17 -47.87 -100.31 -76.91
N THR A 18 -47.67 -99.04 -77.24
CA THR A 18 -46.76 -98.60 -78.31
C THR A 18 -45.31 -98.96 -77.99
N LEU A 19 -44.86 -98.72 -76.76
CA LEU A 19 -43.49 -99.04 -76.33
C LEU A 19 -43.24 -100.55 -76.24
N ASN A 20 -44.21 -101.32 -75.77
CA ASN A 20 -44.11 -102.78 -75.70
C ASN A 20 -44.01 -103.44 -77.11
N GLY A 21 -44.53 -102.77 -78.14
CA GLY A 21 -44.39 -103.20 -79.53
C GLY A 21 -43.04 -102.89 -80.19
N LEU A 22 -42.15 -102.13 -79.53
CA LEU A 22 -40.84 -101.77 -80.09
C LEU A 22 -39.79 -102.85 -79.82
N VAL A 23 -38.93 -103.10 -80.82
CA VAL A 23 -37.76 -103.95 -80.66
C VAL A 23 -36.56 -103.09 -80.24
N PHE A 24 -36.09 -103.29 -79.01
CA PHE A 24 -34.91 -102.61 -78.47
C PHE A 24 -33.62 -103.38 -78.83
N PRO A 25 -32.49 -102.70 -79.10
CA PRO A 25 -31.24 -103.37 -79.48
C PRO A 25 -30.52 -104.04 -78.30
N VAL A 26 -30.79 -103.60 -77.06
CA VAL A 26 -30.22 -104.15 -75.82
C VAL A 26 -31.28 -104.21 -74.73
N GLU A 27 -31.06 -105.03 -73.71
CA GLU A 27 -31.92 -105.09 -72.52
C GLU A 27 -31.53 -104.01 -71.51
N ASP A 28 -30.24 -103.90 -71.18
CA ASP A 28 -29.72 -102.86 -70.29
C ASP A 28 -29.10 -101.71 -71.08
N PHE A 29 -29.57 -100.48 -70.86
CA PHE A 29 -29.05 -99.32 -71.59
C PHE A 29 -27.61 -98.95 -71.23
N ILE A 30 -27.09 -99.41 -70.09
CA ILE A 30 -25.67 -99.23 -69.71
C ILE A 30 -24.73 -99.86 -70.75
N ASN A 31 -25.17 -100.92 -71.42
CA ASN A 31 -24.37 -101.65 -72.41
C ASN A 31 -24.18 -100.86 -73.72
N LEU A 32 -24.96 -99.79 -73.95
CA LEU A 32 -24.80 -98.89 -75.09
C LEU A 32 -23.71 -97.83 -74.87
N GLY A 33 -23.34 -97.57 -73.61
CA GLY A 33 -22.35 -96.57 -73.26
C GLY A 33 -22.35 -96.29 -71.75
N PRO A 34 -21.21 -96.51 -71.06
CA PRO A 34 -21.04 -96.01 -69.70
C PRO A 34 -21.27 -94.49 -69.69
N TYR A 35 -21.78 -93.92 -68.59
CA TYR A 35 -22.03 -92.47 -68.37
C TYR A 35 -22.97 -91.74 -69.36
N THR A 36 -23.31 -92.30 -70.52
CA THR A 36 -24.13 -91.63 -71.54
C THR A 36 -25.61 -92.00 -71.48
N PHE A 37 -25.95 -93.16 -70.92
CA PHE A 37 -27.31 -93.65 -70.76
C PHE A 37 -27.69 -93.78 -69.28
N PRO A 38 -28.98 -93.61 -68.94
CA PRO A 38 -29.46 -93.88 -67.59
C PRO A 38 -29.34 -95.37 -67.25
N PHE A 39 -29.11 -95.68 -65.97
CA PHE A 39 -29.10 -97.04 -65.45
C PHE A 39 -30.52 -97.61 -65.36
N LEU A 40 -31.11 -97.92 -66.51
CA LEU A 40 -32.46 -98.46 -66.68
C LEU A 40 -32.44 -99.64 -67.65
N HIS A 41 -33.42 -100.53 -67.52
CA HIS A 41 -33.72 -101.61 -68.44
C HIS A 41 -34.80 -101.16 -69.45
N LYS A 42 -34.92 -101.85 -70.59
CA LYS A 42 -36.00 -101.59 -71.55
C LYS A 42 -37.39 -101.70 -70.91
N GLU A 43 -37.57 -102.65 -69.98
CA GLU A 43 -38.81 -102.85 -69.23
C GLU A 43 -39.18 -101.62 -68.41
N ASP A 44 -38.20 -100.94 -67.81
CA ASP A 44 -38.46 -99.75 -66.99
C ASP A 44 -39.09 -98.63 -67.84
N LEU A 45 -38.67 -98.46 -69.10
CA LEU A 45 -39.29 -97.48 -70.00
C LEU A 45 -40.71 -97.89 -70.41
N ILE A 46 -40.94 -99.18 -70.62
CA ILE A 46 -42.24 -99.72 -71.02
C ILE A 46 -43.24 -99.62 -69.87
N GLU A 47 -42.82 -99.90 -68.63
CA GLU A 47 -43.69 -99.93 -67.45
C GLU A 47 -44.05 -98.55 -66.92
N LEU A 48 -43.22 -97.53 -67.14
CA LEU A 48 -43.46 -96.17 -66.61
C LEU A 48 -44.86 -95.59 -66.95
N PRO A 49 -45.33 -95.60 -68.22
CA PRO A 49 -46.70 -95.17 -68.54
C PRO A 49 -47.77 -96.03 -67.87
N LYS A 50 -47.51 -97.34 -67.73
CA LYS A 50 -48.44 -98.28 -67.12
C LYS A 50 -48.62 -98.02 -65.63
N MET A 51 -47.53 -97.80 -64.90
CA MET A 51 -47.54 -97.41 -63.50
C MET A 51 -48.35 -96.13 -63.26
N LEU A 52 -48.24 -95.14 -64.15
CA LEU A 52 -49.01 -93.89 -64.05
C LEU A 52 -50.49 -94.09 -64.37
N SER A 53 -50.81 -94.89 -65.38
CA SER A 53 -52.19 -95.28 -65.72
C SER A 53 -52.86 -96.00 -64.54
N ASP A 54 -52.18 -96.99 -63.95
CA ASP A 54 -52.71 -97.77 -62.83
C ASP A 54 -52.92 -96.89 -61.59
N ARG A 55 -52.04 -95.91 -61.36
CA ARG A 55 -52.20 -94.94 -60.28
C ARG A 55 -53.42 -94.04 -60.49
N ILE A 56 -53.67 -93.56 -61.72
CA ILE A 56 -54.89 -92.82 -62.04
C ILE A 56 -56.11 -93.72 -61.78
N ASN A 57 -56.03 -95.01 -62.16
CA ASN A 57 -57.10 -95.97 -61.97
C ASN A 57 -57.42 -96.27 -60.50
N GLN A 58 -56.46 -96.12 -59.57
CA GLN A 58 -56.69 -96.25 -58.14
C GLN A 58 -57.47 -95.07 -57.55
N MET A 59 -57.54 -93.94 -58.25
CA MET A 59 -58.15 -92.68 -57.79
C MET A 59 -59.50 -92.39 -58.48
N GLN A 60 -60.39 -93.39 -58.56
CA GLN A 60 -61.64 -93.30 -59.35
C GLN A 60 -62.64 -92.27 -58.83
N GLU A 61 -62.61 -92.02 -57.52
CA GLU A 61 -63.49 -91.08 -56.80
C GLU A 61 -62.98 -89.63 -56.86
N PHE A 62 -61.80 -89.39 -57.46
CA PHE A 62 -61.27 -88.04 -57.64
C PHE A 62 -62.07 -87.28 -58.70
N VAL A 63 -62.69 -86.18 -58.28
CA VAL A 63 -63.36 -85.22 -59.16
C VAL A 63 -62.44 -84.01 -59.34
N PRO A 64 -61.89 -83.76 -60.55
CA PRO A 64 -61.01 -82.62 -60.82
C PRO A 64 -61.73 -81.27 -60.70
N SER A 65 -61.08 -80.23 -60.15
CA SER A 65 -61.54 -78.84 -60.24
C SER A 65 -61.25 -78.22 -61.62
N SER A 66 -61.72 -77.00 -61.89
CA SER A 66 -61.38 -76.26 -63.13
C SER A 66 -59.87 -76.17 -63.36
N ASP A 67 -59.12 -75.91 -62.29
CA ASP A 67 -57.67 -75.76 -62.35
C ASP A 67 -56.98 -77.12 -62.55
N ASP A 68 -57.52 -78.19 -61.95
CA ASP A 68 -57.01 -79.54 -62.16
C ASP A 68 -57.26 -80.02 -63.60
N ILE A 69 -58.40 -79.66 -64.19
CA ILE A 69 -58.72 -79.96 -65.60
C ILE A 69 -57.68 -79.30 -66.51
N ALA A 70 -57.32 -78.03 -66.26
CA ALA A 70 -56.28 -77.36 -67.03
C ALA A 70 -54.91 -78.07 -66.92
N VAL A 71 -54.58 -78.62 -65.75
CA VAL A 71 -53.36 -79.43 -65.57
C VAL A 71 -53.46 -80.76 -66.32
N ILE A 72 -54.61 -81.43 -66.27
CA ILE A 72 -54.84 -82.70 -66.98
C ILE A 72 -54.76 -82.48 -68.50
N ASP A 73 -55.35 -81.40 -69.03
CA ASP A 73 -55.27 -81.04 -70.45
C ASP A 73 -53.82 -80.74 -70.87
N ALA A 74 -53.03 -80.06 -70.02
CA ALA A 74 -51.61 -79.83 -70.29
C ALA A 74 -50.79 -81.14 -70.30
N LEU A 75 -51.15 -82.11 -69.44
CA LEU A 75 -50.52 -83.43 -69.43
C LEU A 75 -50.87 -84.25 -70.68
N ILE A 76 -52.15 -84.21 -71.09
CA ILE A 76 -52.62 -84.82 -72.34
C ILE A 76 -51.86 -84.22 -73.53
N TYR A 77 -51.77 -82.89 -73.60
CA TYR A 77 -51.01 -82.19 -74.64
C TYR A 77 -49.54 -82.62 -74.66
N THR A 78 -48.90 -82.71 -73.48
CA THR A 78 -47.50 -83.14 -73.36
C THR A 78 -47.32 -84.58 -73.84
N LEU A 79 -48.23 -85.50 -73.50
CA LEU A 79 -48.19 -86.89 -73.93
C LEU A 79 -48.34 -87.03 -75.45
N ASP A 80 -49.26 -86.28 -76.07
CA ASP A 80 -49.45 -86.31 -77.52
C ASP A 80 -48.20 -85.85 -78.28
N HIS A 81 -47.53 -84.81 -77.79
CA HIS A 81 -46.31 -84.30 -78.43
C HIS A 81 -45.09 -85.18 -78.11
N ALA A 82 -45.05 -85.83 -76.94
CA ALA A 82 -43.99 -86.75 -76.57
C ALA A 82 -43.95 -88.00 -77.48
N GLN A 83 -45.05 -88.36 -78.14
CA GLN A 83 -45.10 -89.49 -79.06
C GLN A 83 -44.09 -89.39 -80.22
N GLN A 84 -43.75 -88.18 -80.65
CA GLN A 84 -42.76 -87.97 -81.73
C GLN A 84 -41.37 -88.51 -81.36
N ASN A 85 -41.01 -88.44 -80.07
CA ASN A 85 -39.71 -88.90 -79.58
C ASN A 85 -39.62 -90.43 -79.47
N ILE A 86 -40.76 -91.14 -79.41
CA ILE A 86 -40.82 -92.61 -79.27
C ILE A 86 -40.17 -93.30 -80.46
N ASN A 87 -40.39 -92.78 -81.67
CA ASN A 87 -39.82 -93.34 -82.91
C ASN A 87 -38.28 -93.31 -82.94
N HIS A 88 -37.66 -92.51 -82.08
CA HIS A 88 -36.21 -92.36 -82.00
C HIS A 88 -35.59 -93.17 -80.85
N ILE A 89 -36.40 -93.73 -79.95
CA ILE A 89 -35.94 -94.53 -78.80
C ILE A 89 -35.31 -95.86 -79.25
N ASN A 90 -35.86 -96.51 -80.29
CA ASN A 90 -35.35 -97.77 -80.83
C ASN A 90 -34.49 -97.58 -82.11
N ASN A 91 -34.00 -96.37 -82.37
CA ASN A 91 -33.25 -96.08 -83.59
C ASN A 91 -31.93 -96.86 -83.66
N GLY A 92 -31.53 -97.41 -84.81
CA GLY A 92 -30.27 -98.17 -84.93
C GLY A 92 -28.99 -97.37 -84.62
N ASN A 93 -29.05 -96.04 -84.55
CA ASN A 93 -27.92 -95.18 -84.21
C ASN A 93 -27.89 -94.84 -82.69
N ALA A 94 -26.83 -95.26 -82.01
CA ALA A 94 -26.60 -95.02 -80.58
C ALA A 94 -26.62 -93.52 -80.20
N SER A 95 -26.13 -92.61 -81.06
CA SER A 95 -26.15 -91.17 -80.79
C SER A 95 -27.56 -90.59 -80.76
N VAL A 96 -28.48 -91.16 -81.55
CA VAL A 96 -29.91 -90.76 -81.55
C VAL A 96 -30.59 -91.28 -80.28
N GLN A 97 -30.32 -92.52 -79.90
CA GLN A 97 -30.84 -93.10 -78.66
C GLN A 97 -30.35 -92.36 -77.40
N GLN A 98 -29.09 -91.91 -77.41
CA GLN A 98 -28.49 -91.14 -76.32
C GLN A 98 -29.27 -89.85 -76.02
N THR A 99 -29.94 -89.27 -77.01
CA THR A 99 -30.81 -88.10 -76.79
C THR A 99 -32.26 -88.52 -76.55
N ALA A 100 -32.79 -89.45 -77.34
CA ALA A 100 -34.20 -89.84 -77.29
C ALA A 100 -34.60 -90.49 -75.96
N ILE A 101 -33.77 -91.39 -75.40
CA ILE A 101 -34.09 -92.11 -74.15
C ILE A 101 -34.15 -91.13 -72.96
N PRO A 102 -33.12 -90.30 -72.68
CA PRO A 102 -33.21 -89.31 -71.60
C PRO A 102 -34.34 -88.28 -71.80
N SER A 103 -34.58 -87.81 -73.03
CA SER A 103 -35.68 -86.89 -73.31
C SER A 103 -37.03 -87.51 -72.96
N TYR A 104 -37.25 -88.78 -73.32
CA TYR A 104 -38.45 -89.52 -72.93
C TYR A 104 -38.57 -89.68 -71.41
N VAL A 105 -37.50 -90.10 -70.73
CA VAL A 105 -37.49 -90.27 -69.27
C VAL A 105 -37.80 -88.95 -68.56
N ILE A 106 -37.21 -87.83 -69.01
CA ILE A 106 -37.48 -86.50 -68.45
C ILE A 106 -38.94 -86.09 -68.66
N SER A 107 -39.51 -86.33 -69.85
CA SER A 107 -40.94 -86.08 -70.10
C SER A 107 -41.84 -86.92 -69.19
N MET A 108 -41.53 -88.20 -69.00
CA MET A 108 -42.27 -89.09 -68.11
C MET A 108 -42.12 -88.71 -66.63
N LEU A 109 -40.94 -88.24 -66.20
CA LEU A 109 -40.72 -87.71 -64.86
C LEU A 109 -41.54 -86.45 -64.61
N TYR A 110 -41.61 -85.54 -65.59
CA TYR A 110 -42.47 -84.37 -65.51
C TYR A 110 -43.95 -84.77 -65.37
N ILE A 111 -44.43 -85.68 -66.21
CA ILE A 111 -45.81 -86.17 -66.15
C ILE A 111 -46.09 -86.84 -64.80
N SER A 112 -45.18 -87.71 -64.33
CA SER A 112 -45.27 -88.37 -63.02
C SER A 112 -45.37 -87.36 -61.88
N HIS A 113 -44.51 -86.34 -61.86
CA HIS A 113 -44.52 -85.30 -60.84
C HIS A 113 -45.85 -84.53 -60.82
N ARG A 114 -46.37 -84.15 -61.99
CA ARG A 114 -47.66 -83.45 -62.08
C ARG A 114 -48.85 -84.32 -61.66
N ILE A 115 -48.82 -85.61 -61.98
CA ILE A 115 -49.81 -86.59 -61.49
C ILE A 115 -49.69 -86.75 -59.96
N ASN A 116 -48.48 -86.73 -59.40
CA ASN A 116 -48.27 -86.80 -57.95
C ASN A 116 -48.86 -85.59 -57.24
N ASP A 117 -48.65 -84.38 -57.77
CA ASP A 117 -49.20 -83.15 -57.22
C ASP A 117 -50.73 -83.15 -57.24
N LEU A 118 -51.34 -83.62 -58.33
CA LEU A 118 -52.81 -83.77 -58.45
C LEU A 118 -53.38 -84.66 -57.33
N PHE A 119 -52.62 -85.68 -56.92
CA PHE A 119 -52.98 -86.62 -55.84
C PHE A 119 -52.21 -86.40 -54.54
N SER A 120 -51.79 -85.16 -54.26
CA SER A 120 -51.07 -84.81 -53.03
C SER A 120 -51.96 -84.90 -51.78
N PHE A 121 -51.34 -85.16 -50.63
CA PHE A 121 -52.05 -85.35 -49.36
C PHE A 121 -52.96 -84.16 -48.99
N GLU A 122 -52.51 -82.93 -49.23
CA GLU A 122 -53.28 -81.70 -48.97
C GLU A 122 -54.53 -81.62 -49.85
N ARG A 123 -54.39 -81.86 -51.15
CA ARG A 123 -55.53 -81.85 -52.09
C ARG A 123 -56.52 -82.99 -51.83
N LEU A 124 -56.03 -84.16 -51.41
CA LEU A 124 -56.87 -85.27 -51.01
C LEU A 124 -57.57 -85.02 -49.66
N LYS A 125 -56.92 -84.30 -48.73
CA LYS A 125 -57.50 -83.89 -47.44
C LYS A 125 -58.69 -82.95 -47.64
N ASP A 126 -58.51 -81.91 -48.44
CA ASP A 126 -59.53 -80.89 -48.69
C ASP A 126 -60.78 -81.47 -49.36
N ARG A 127 -60.64 -82.62 -50.03
CA ARG A 127 -61.72 -83.31 -50.74
C ARG A 127 -62.27 -84.53 -49.99
N ASN A 128 -61.89 -84.75 -48.73
CA ASN A 128 -62.30 -85.91 -47.91
C ASN A 128 -61.94 -87.28 -48.53
N LEU A 129 -60.91 -87.34 -49.38
CA LEU A 129 -60.46 -88.56 -50.04
C LEU A 129 -59.37 -89.30 -49.23
N LEU A 130 -58.98 -88.76 -48.06
CA LEU A 130 -58.04 -89.42 -47.17
C LEU A 130 -58.71 -90.51 -46.31
N PRO A 131 -58.01 -91.62 -46.01
CA PRO A 131 -58.52 -92.64 -45.10
C PRO A 131 -58.85 -92.07 -43.71
N LYS A 132 -60.07 -92.32 -43.22
CA LYS A 132 -60.57 -91.83 -41.92
C LYS A 132 -59.67 -92.21 -40.73
N GLN A 133 -58.94 -93.32 -40.80
CA GLN A 133 -58.02 -93.75 -39.76
C GLN A 133 -56.82 -92.81 -39.58
N ILE A 134 -56.34 -92.19 -40.66
CA ILE A 134 -55.20 -91.27 -40.63
C ILE A 134 -55.63 -89.95 -40.00
N LEU A 135 -56.78 -89.42 -40.41
CA LEU A 135 -57.34 -88.18 -39.85
C LEU A 135 -57.57 -88.30 -38.33
N ARG A 136 -58.18 -89.40 -37.88
CA ARG A 136 -58.45 -89.62 -36.46
C ARG A 136 -57.17 -89.72 -35.61
N ARG A 137 -56.10 -90.31 -36.13
CA ARG A 137 -54.80 -90.36 -35.44
C ARG A 137 -54.16 -88.97 -35.33
N LEU A 138 -54.27 -88.17 -36.38
CA LEU A 138 -53.72 -86.82 -36.42
C LEU A 138 -54.40 -85.90 -35.39
N GLU A 139 -55.73 -85.97 -35.32
CA GLU A 139 -56.52 -85.22 -34.33
C GLU A 139 -56.16 -85.63 -32.89
N LEU A 140 -56.00 -86.93 -32.64
CA LEU A 140 -55.56 -87.43 -31.34
C LEU A 140 -54.18 -86.89 -30.94
N TYR A 141 -53.18 -86.94 -31.84
CA TYR A 141 -51.86 -86.39 -31.55
C TYR A 141 -51.88 -84.89 -31.31
N ASN A 142 -52.66 -84.14 -32.09
CA ASN A 142 -52.75 -82.70 -31.92
C ASN A 142 -53.39 -82.32 -30.57
N SER A 143 -54.40 -83.09 -30.13
CA SER A 143 -55.01 -82.92 -28.81
C SER A 143 -54.02 -83.23 -27.67
N GLY A 144 -53.20 -84.27 -27.81
CA GLY A 144 -52.15 -84.63 -26.85
C GLY A 144 -51.09 -83.53 -26.71
N ILE A 145 -50.63 -82.97 -27.83
CA ILE A 145 -49.64 -81.88 -27.82
C ILE A 145 -50.21 -80.64 -27.12
N SER A 146 -51.47 -80.31 -27.40
CA SER A 146 -52.14 -79.16 -26.78
C SER A 146 -52.32 -79.33 -25.27
N ALA A 147 -52.64 -80.54 -24.79
CA ALA A 147 -52.75 -80.83 -23.37
C ALA A 147 -51.39 -80.75 -22.65
N ILE A 148 -50.32 -81.27 -23.27
CA ILE A 148 -48.96 -81.18 -22.72
C ILE A 148 -48.54 -79.71 -22.56
N ALA A 149 -48.80 -78.87 -23.56
CA ALA A 149 -48.50 -77.44 -23.50
C ALA A 149 -49.28 -76.71 -22.38
N ALA A 150 -50.53 -77.12 -22.09
CA ALA A 150 -51.33 -76.55 -21.02
C ALA A 150 -50.88 -77.01 -19.62
N GLU A 151 -50.45 -78.28 -19.46
CA GLU A 151 -49.98 -78.82 -18.18
C GLU A 151 -48.56 -78.37 -17.81
N THR A 152 -47.67 -78.15 -18.78
CA THR A 152 -46.28 -77.78 -18.48
C THR A 152 -46.09 -76.30 -18.12
N GLY A 153 -47.03 -75.41 -18.48
CA GLY A 153 -46.85 -73.96 -18.30
C GLY A 153 -45.52 -73.46 -18.88
N ASN A 154 -45.01 -72.33 -18.38
CA ASN A 154 -43.74 -71.75 -18.85
C ASN A 154 -42.56 -72.25 -18.00
N ILE A 155 -42.10 -73.48 -18.25
CA ILE A 155 -40.93 -74.08 -17.58
C ILE A 155 -39.69 -73.18 -17.65
N GLU A 156 -39.54 -72.44 -18.74
CA GLU A 156 -38.48 -71.44 -18.95
C GLU A 156 -38.43 -70.39 -17.82
N GLU A 157 -39.60 -69.89 -17.41
CA GLU A 157 -39.70 -68.85 -16.38
C GLU A 157 -39.37 -69.39 -14.99
N LYS A 158 -39.78 -70.63 -14.71
CA LYS A 158 -39.42 -71.32 -13.46
C LYS A 158 -37.93 -71.61 -13.38
N ILE A 159 -37.32 -72.09 -14.48
CA ILE A 159 -35.88 -72.32 -14.55
C ILE A 159 -35.12 -71.00 -14.36
N LYS A 160 -35.58 -69.91 -14.99
CA LYS A 160 -34.99 -68.58 -14.80
C LYS A 160 -35.03 -68.15 -13.34
N THR A 161 -36.17 -68.31 -12.67
CA THR A 161 -36.31 -67.90 -11.25
C THR A 161 -35.40 -68.73 -10.34
N ILE A 162 -35.25 -70.03 -10.62
CA ILE A 162 -34.36 -70.93 -9.87
C ILE A 162 -32.89 -70.52 -10.06
N ASN A 163 -32.48 -70.22 -11.30
CA ASN A 163 -31.12 -69.79 -11.57
C ASN A 163 -30.82 -68.43 -10.92
N GLU A 164 -31.73 -67.46 -10.99
CA GLU A 164 -31.57 -66.16 -10.31
C GLU A 164 -31.46 -66.31 -8.79
N ALA A 165 -32.27 -67.18 -8.18
CA ALA A 165 -32.19 -67.48 -6.76
C ALA A 165 -30.89 -68.20 -6.39
N TYR A 166 -30.42 -69.11 -7.25
CA TYR A 166 -29.16 -69.83 -7.07
C TYR A 166 -27.97 -68.87 -7.16
N ASP A 167 -27.92 -68.02 -8.19
CA ASP A 167 -26.88 -67.00 -8.36
C ASP A 167 -26.87 -66.02 -7.16
N ALA A 168 -28.04 -65.59 -6.69
CA ALA A 168 -28.14 -64.75 -5.51
C ALA A 168 -27.64 -65.45 -4.23
N ALA A 169 -27.93 -66.75 -4.07
CA ALA A 169 -27.47 -67.54 -2.93
C ALA A 169 -25.95 -67.80 -2.97
N GLU A 170 -25.38 -68.04 -4.14
CA GLU A 170 -23.94 -68.23 -4.34
C GLU A 170 -23.15 -66.94 -4.07
N ASN A 171 -23.72 -65.78 -4.41
CA ASN A 171 -23.10 -64.47 -4.16
C ASN A 171 -23.38 -63.91 -2.75
N LEU A 172 -24.26 -64.54 -1.98
CA LEU A 172 -24.63 -64.07 -0.64
C LEU A 172 -23.45 -64.00 0.33
N PRO A 173 -22.55 -65.01 0.43
CA PRO A 173 -21.40 -64.95 1.33
C PRO A 173 -20.45 -63.79 1.00
N THR A 174 -20.18 -63.57 -0.28
CA THR A 174 -19.36 -62.47 -0.77
C THR A 174 -19.99 -61.11 -0.45
N THR A 175 -21.30 -60.99 -0.68
CA THR A 175 -22.06 -59.77 -0.37
C THR A 175 -22.06 -59.48 1.13
N VAL A 176 -22.26 -60.48 1.98
CA VAL A 176 -22.21 -60.33 3.45
C VAL A 176 -20.80 -59.95 3.92
N LYS A 177 -19.75 -60.51 3.29
CA LYS A 177 -18.37 -60.15 3.60
C LYS A 177 -18.09 -58.69 3.25
N MET A 178 -18.43 -58.25 2.04
CA MET A 178 -18.30 -56.84 1.64
C MET A 178 -19.10 -55.91 2.55
N LEU A 179 -20.31 -56.31 2.95
CA LEU A 179 -21.15 -55.53 3.85
C LEU A 179 -20.53 -55.39 5.25
N ARG A 180 -19.87 -56.44 5.75
CA ARG A 180 -19.13 -56.37 7.03
C ARG A 180 -17.91 -55.47 6.93
N GLU A 181 -17.11 -55.62 5.87
CA GLU A 181 -15.94 -54.78 5.61
C GLU A 181 -16.33 -53.30 5.51
N THR A 182 -17.38 -52.97 4.76
CA THR A 182 -17.90 -51.59 4.70
C THR A 182 -18.44 -51.09 6.04
N ASN A 183 -19.07 -51.94 6.85
CA ASN A 183 -19.53 -51.55 8.18
C ASN A 183 -18.36 -51.27 9.13
N ASP A 184 -17.30 -52.08 9.07
CA ASP A 184 -16.07 -51.85 9.83
C ASP A 184 -15.36 -50.56 9.40
N GLU A 185 -15.29 -50.28 8.09
CA GLU A 185 -14.79 -49.01 7.55
C GLU A 185 -15.61 -47.82 8.05
N VAL A 186 -16.95 -47.90 7.96
CA VAL A 186 -17.85 -46.86 8.47
C VAL A 186 -17.62 -46.60 9.96
N LYS A 187 -17.42 -47.66 10.75
CA LYS A 187 -17.13 -47.55 12.19
C LYS A 187 -15.78 -46.88 12.45
N ASN A 188 -14.75 -47.21 11.65
CA ASN A 188 -13.43 -46.58 11.76
C ASN A 188 -13.48 -45.08 11.40
N VAL A 189 -14.19 -44.74 10.32
CA VAL A 189 -14.42 -43.35 9.91
C VAL A 189 -15.19 -42.59 11.00
N TYR A 190 -16.23 -43.18 11.57
CA TYR A 190 -16.99 -42.60 12.68
C TYR A 190 -16.11 -42.31 13.89
N ASN A 191 -15.29 -43.28 14.33
CA ASN A 191 -14.39 -43.11 15.47
C ASN A 191 -13.36 -41.99 15.21
N SER A 192 -12.78 -41.96 14.01
CA SER A 192 -11.83 -40.91 13.60
C SER A 192 -12.50 -39.54 13.60
N ALA A 193 -13.73 -39.44 13.08
CA ALA A 193 -14.49 -38.19 13.09
C ALA A 193 -14.79 -37.69 14.51
N VAL A 194 -15.13 -38.60 15.44
CA VAL A 194 -15.34 -38.26 16.86
C VAL A 194 -14.04 -37.76 17.51
N GLU A 195 -12.91 -38.39 17.22
CA GLU A 195 -11.60 -37.96 17.73
C GLU A 195 -11.20 -36.58 17.18
N HIS A 196 -11.35 -36.36 15.87
CA HIS A 196 -11.11 -35.06 15.26
C HIS A 196 -12.01 -33.97 15.86
N CYS A 197 -13.29 -34.27 16.10
CA CYS A 197 -14.20 -33.32 16.72
C CYS A 197 -13.79 -32.97 18.16
N ARG A 198 -13.28 -33.95 18.93
CA ARG A 198 -12.67 -33.68 20.25
C ARG A 198 -11.45 -32.79 20.15
N ASN A 199 -10.53 -33.06 19.23
CA ASN A 199 -9.32 -32.26 19.05
C ASN A 199 -9.65 -30.82 18.63
N ILE A 200 -10.57 -30.64 17.69
CA ILE A 200 -11.05 -29.31 17.26
C ILE A 200 -11.65 -28.55 18.44
N ASN A 201 -12.45 -29.21 19.27
CA ASN A 201 -13.04 -28.57 20.45
C ASN A 201 -11.97 -28.22 21.51
N GLY A 202 -10.91 -29.02 21.64
CA GLY A 202 -9.73 -28.69 22.46
C GLY A 202 -9.02 -27.44 21.96
N MET A 203 -8.71 -27.39 20.66
CA MET A 203 -8.06 -26.24 20.02
C MET A 203 -8.91 -24.96 20.10
N LEU A 204 -10.23 -25.07 20.01
CA LEU A 204 -11.15 -23.93 20.18
C LEU A 204 -11.05 -23.33 21.58
N LYS A 205 -11.02 -24.17 22.62
CA LYS A 205 -10.85 -23.70 24.01
C LYS A 205 -9.50 -23.02 24.22
N GLU A 206 -8.42 -23.61 23.73
CA GLU A 206 -7.09 -22.99 23.79
C GLU A 206 -7.06 -21.64 23.04
N THR A 207 -7.77 -21.55 21.91
CA THR A 207 -7.86 -20.30 21.13
C THR A 207 -8.65 -19.23 21.88
N GLU A 208 -9.75 -19.59 22.56
CA GLU A 208 -10.50 -18.65 23.42
C GLU A 208 -9.64 -18.14 24.58
N GLU A 209 -8.90 -19.03 25.26
CA GLU A 209 -7.97 -18.65 26.33
C GLU A 209 -6.86 -17.73 25.82
N ASN A 210 -6.25 -18.07 24.69
CA ASN A 210 -5.23 -17.24 24.05
C ASN A 210 -5.77 -15.87 23.62
N SER A 211 -7.02 -15.79 23.13
CA SER A 211 -7.63 -14.51 22.77
C SER A 211 -7.80 -13.59 23.97
N LYS A 212 -8.15 -14.14 25.15
CA LYS A 212 -8.25 -13.35 26.39
C LYS A 212 -6.89 -12.81 26.81
N ILE A 213 -5.85 -13.65 26.77
CA ILE A 213 -4.47 -13.22 27.08
C ILE A 213 -4.02 -12.10 26.14
N VAL A 214 -4.32 -12.21 24.84
CA VAL A 214 -3.99 -11.17 23.85
C VAL A 214 -4.75 -9.87 24.13
N ASP A 215 -6.03 -9.94 24.51
CA ASP A 215 -6.81 -8.76 24.86
C ASP A 215 -6.31 -8.08 26.15
N GLU A 216 -5.94 -8.86 27.16
CA GLU A 216 -5.31 -8.37 28.40
C GLU A 216 -3.97 -7.68 28.09
N ALA A 217 -3.09 -8.34 27.34
CA ALA A 217 -1.81 -7.78 26.92
C ALA A 217 -1.98 -6.49 26.10
N ARG A 218 -3.02 -6.43 25.24
CA ARG A 218 -3.35 -5.23 24.47
C ARG A 218 -3.78 -4.08 25.37
N GLN A 219 -4.58 -4.34 26.40
CA GLN A 219 -4.98 -3.33 27.38
C GLN A 219 -3.78 -2.83 28.18
N GLU A 220 -2.88 -3.72 28.61
CA GLU A 220 -1.63 -3.33 29.30
C GLU A 220 -0.73 -2.46 28.43
N ILE A 221 -0.53 -2.81 27.15
CA ILE A 221 0.26 -2.01 26.21
C ILE A 221 -0.36 -0.61 26.02
N LEU A 222 -1.68 -0.51 25.92
CA LEU A 222 -2.37 0.78 25.80
C LEU A 222 -2.19 1.61 27.08
N ALA A 223 -2.32 1.00 28.25
CA ALA A 223 -2.09 1.66 29.53
C ALA A 223 -0.64 2.13 29.68
N LEU A 224 0.34 1.29 29.32
CA LEU A 224 1.77 1.62 29.33
C LEU A 224 2.08 2.78 28.36
N LYS A 225 1.53 2.75 27.14
CA LYS A 225 1.70 3.85 26.18
C LYS A 225 1.14 5.16 26.71
N GLN A 226 -0.03 5.13 27.34
CA GLN A 226 -0.66 6.32 27.89
C GLN A 226 0.13 6.87 29.09
N ASN A 227 0.58 5.99 30.00
CA ASN A 227 1.38 6.37 31.15
C ASN A 227 2.75 6.92 30.71
N ALA A 228 3.45 6.24 29.81
CA ALA A 228 4.74 6.70 29.30
C ALA A 228 4.63 8.05 28.57
N SER A 229 3.56 8.26 27.79
CA SER A 229 3.29 9.55 27.14
C SER A 229 3.01 10.65 28.16
N LYS A 230 2.25 10.35 29.22
CA LYS A 230 1.97 11.28 30.31
C LYS A 230 3.23 11.63 31.08
N ASP A 231 4.01 10.63 31.51
CA ASP A 231 5.25 10.81 32.26
C ASP A 231 6.29 11.59 31.43
N ALA A 232 6.42 11.28 30.14
CA ALA A 232 7.30 12.02 29.24
C ALA A 232 6.85 13.49 29.09
N LYS A 233 5.54 13.74 29.00
CA LYS A 233 5.00 15.10 28.90
C LYS A 233 5.21 15.87 30.21
N ASP A 234 4.95 15.26 31.35
CA ASP A 234 5.12 15.88 32.67
C ASP A 234 6.61 16.17 32.95
N TYR A 235 7.51 15.25 32.57
CA TYR A 235 8.96 15.46 32.66
C TYR A 235 9.47 16.56 31.72
N LEU A 236 9.01 16.60 30.46
CA LEU A 236 9.37 17.68 29.54
C LEU A 236 8.84 19.04 30.02
N GLN A 237 7.66 19.07 30.63
CA GLN A 237 7.07 20.28 31.15
C GLN A 237 7.83 20.79 32.39
N SER A 238 8.21 19.92 33.32
CA SER A 238 9.03 20.32 34.48
C SER A 238 10.42 20.80 34.05
N LEU A 239 11.06 20.13 33.10
CA LEU A 239 12.36 20.56 32.57
C LEU A 239 12.25 21.92 31.84
N ARG A 240 11.16 22.15 31.11
CA ARG A 240 10.88 23.45 30.47
C ARG A 240 10.68 24.55 31.51
N GLU A 241 9.93 24.29 32.57
CA GLU A 241 9.75 25.23 33.68
C GLU A 241 11.07 25.54 34.39
N GLU A 242 11.89 24.53 34.64
CA GLU A 242 13.20 24.71 35.27
C GLU A 242 14.15 25.50 34.36
N ALA A 243 14.23 25.16 33.08
CA ALA A 243 15.03 25.87 32.08
C ALA A 243 14.58 27.33 31.93
N GLN A 244 13.27 27.59 31.88
CA GLN A 244 12.74 28.96 31.85
C GLN A 244 13.08 29.70 33.14
N GLY A 245 13.03 29.01 34.29
CA GLY A 245 13.46 29.55 35.57
C GLY A 245 14.94 29.96 35.57
N TYR A 246 15.83 29.13 35.03
CA TYR A 246 17.25 29.48 34.88
C TYR A 246 17.47 30.63 33.90
N ILE A 247 16.78 30.66 32.76
CA ILE A 247 16.87 31.76 31.79
C ILE A 247 16.47 33.08 32.45
N ASN A 248 15.32 33.11 33.15
CA ASN A 248 14.84 34.30 33.83
C ASN A 248 15.84 34.77 34.92
N LYS A 249 16.39 33.84 35.70
CA LYS A 249 17.43 34.15 36.71
C LYS A 249 18.71 34.68 36.07
N CYS A 250 19.15 34.11 34.96
CA CYS A 250 20.31 34.57 34.21
C CYS A 250 20.08 35.97 33.65
N GLU A 251 18.93 36.22 33.04
CA GLU A 251 18.57 37.54 32.51
C GLU A 251 18.50 38.59 33.63
N GLU A 252 17.86 38.26 34.75
CA GLU A 252 17.80 39.13 35.93
C GLU A 252 19.20 39.38 36.52
N ALA A 253 20.07 38.37 36.58
CA ALA A 253 21.43 38.49 37.05
C ALA A 253 22.30 39.35 36.12
N PHE A 254 22.23 39.17 34.80
CA PHE A 254 22.95 39.99 33.82
C PHE A 254 22.47 41.45 33.85
N ARG A 255 21.16 41.67 33.95
CA ARG A 255 20.56 43.00 34.08
C ARG A 255 20.98 43.68 35.37
N THR A 256 20.88 42.98 36.49
CA THR A 256 21.31 43.49 37.80
C THR A 256 22.80 43.79 37.81
N THR A 257 23.64 42.89 37.28
CA THR A 257 25.10 43.05 37.29
C THR A 257 25.55 44.23 36.41
N THR A 258 24.95 44.41 35.23
CA THR A 258 25.34 45.48 34.31
C THR A 258 25.03 46.85 34.90
N SER A 259 23.80 47.08 35.35
CA SER A 259 23.40 48.40 35.85
C SER A 259 23.89 48.68 37.26
N LYS A 260 23.91 47.68 38.15
CA LYS A 260 24.53 47.81 39.49
C LYS A 260 26.04 47.96 39.37
N GLY A 261 26.66 47.30 38.39
CA GLY A 261 28.09 47.41 38.10
C GLY A 261 28.47 48.81 37.61
N LEU A 262 27.69 49.38 36.68
CA LEU A 262 27.92 50.73 36.15
C LEU A 262 27.69 51.81 37.23
N ALA A 263 26.59 51.70 37.98
CA ALA A 263 26.31 52.58 39.12
C ALA A 263 27.34 52.45 40.25
N GLY A 264 27.83 51.23 40.50
CA GLY A 264 28.91 50.97 41.44
C GLY A 264 30.23 51.60 41.00
N ALA A 265 30.59 51.48 39.72
CA ALA A 265 31.81 52.08 39.17
C ALA A 265 31.80 53.62 39.28
N PHE A 266 30.66 54.28 39.06
CA PHE A 266 30.52 55.72 39.27
C PHE A 266 30.62 56.11 40.75
N GLN A 267 29.95 55.36 41.64
CA GLN A 267 30.04 55.58 43.08
C GLN A 267 31.48 55.46 43.60
N ASP A 268 32.19 54.41 43.19
CA ASP A 268 33.59 54.17 43.59
C ASP A 268 34.51 55.29 43.13
N LYS A 269 34.27 55.84 41.92
CA LYS A 269 35.05 56.97 41.39
C LYS A 269 34.77 58.25 42.17
N ALA A 270 33.50 58.54 42.48
CA ALA A 270 33.13 59.67 43.33
C ALA A 270 33.76 59.59 44.72
N GLU A 271 33.67 58.44 45.39
CA GLU A 271 34.22 58.25 46.74
C GLU A 271 35.75 58.40 46.76
N LYS A 272 36.46 57.81 45.77
CA LYS A 272 37.91 58.00 45.62
C LYS A 272 38.28 59.47 45.46
N LEU A 273 37.49 60.23 44.70
CA LEU A 273 37.73 61.65 44.48
C LEU A 273 37.44 62.47 45.74
N ASN A 274 36.37 62.15 46.47
CA ASN A 274 36.03 62.78 47.76
C ASN A 274 37.06 62.49 48.86
N ARG A 275 37.62 61.27 48.89
CA ARG A 275 38.77 60.95 49.74
C ARG A 275 39.99 61.79 49.37
N SER A 276 40.20 62.07 48.09
CA SER A 276 41.28 62.92 47.61
C SER A 276 41.10 64.39 47.97
N ILE A 277 39.88 64.92 47.88
CA ILE A 277 39.46 66.24 48.37
C ILE A 277 39.89 66.44 49.82
N ARG A 278 39.62 65.45 50.70
CA ARG A 278 40.01 65.52 52.11
C ARG A 278 41.52 65.71 52.31
N TRP A 279 42.36 65.02 51.53
CA TRP A 279 43.82 65.21 51.59
C TRP A 279 44.24 66.63 51.19
N TRP A 280 43.61 67.21 50.16
CA TRP A 280 43.87 68.60 49.77
C TRP A 280 43.38 69.62 50.80
N VAL A 281 42.25 69.36 51.47
CA VAL A 281 41.77 70.19 52.59
C VAL A 281 42.77 70.17 53.74
N CYS A 282 43.26 68.97 54.13
CA CYS A 282 44.30 68.86 55.14
C CYS A 282 45.58 69.61 54.72
N GLY A 283 45.97 69.51 53.44
CA GLY A 283 47.10 70.27 52.88
C GLY A 283 46.88 71.79 52.93
N LEU A 284 45.68 72.26 52.61
CA LEU A 284 45.31 73.68 52.68
C LEU A 284 45.40 74.22 54.10
N ILE A 285 44.84 73.49 55.08
CA ILE A 285 44.92 73.85 56.50
C ILE A 285 46.39 73.90 56.95
N GLY A 286 47.19 72.90 56.58
CA GLY A 286 48.62 72.85 56.88
C GLY A 286 49.38 74.03 56.28
N ALA A 287 49.10 74.40 55.03
CA ALA A 287 49.71 75.56 54.37
C ALA A 287 49.30 76.88 55.01
N LEU A 288 48.04 77.01 55.47
CA LEU A 288 47.58 78.20 56.18
C LEU A 288 48.29 78.36 57.53
N VAL A 289 48.44 77.27 58.28
CA VAL A 289 49.17 77.26 59.57
C VAL A 289 50.66 77.56 59.35
N ALA A 290 51.29 76.93 58.35
CA ALA A 290 52.68 77.19 57.99
C ALA A 290 52.89 78.64 57.53
N GLY A 291 51.97 79.18 56.72
CA GLY A 291 51.97 80.58 56.28
C GLY A 291 51.84 81.55 57.46
N ALA A 292 50.97 81.25 58.43
CA ALA A 292 50.82 82.05 59.65
C ALA A 292 52.08 82.01 60.52
N ALA A 293 52.71 80.83 60.71
CA ALA A 293 53.93 80.68 61.50
C ALA A 293 55.15 81.35 60.85
N VAL A 294 55.35 81.15 59.54
CA VAL A 294 56.39 81.82 58.76
C VAL A 294 56.14 83.32 58.70
N GLY A 295 54.90 83.75 58.51
CA GLY A 295 54.49 85.14 58.56
C GLY A 295 54.85 85.79 59.90
N TYR A 296 54.44 85.17 61.01
CA TYR A 296 54.74 85.66 62.36
C TYR A 296 56.24 85.81 62.62
N THR A 297 57.03 84.77 62.32
CA THR A 297 58.49 84.79 62.52
C THR A 297 59.18 85.83 61.65
N ARG A 298 58.75 85.99 60.39
CA ARG A 298 59.33 86.98 59.46
C ARG A 298 58.92 88.40 59.78
N LEU A 299 57.68 88.63 60.21
CA LEU A 299 57.16 89.95 60.58
C LEU A 299 57.85 90.45 61.86
N HIS A 300 58.07 89.57 62.84
CA HIS A 300 58.85 89.88 64.04
C HIS A 300 60.34 90.10 63.74
N ALA A 301 60.93 89.33 62.82
CA ALA A 301 62.29 89.59 62.35
C ALA A 301 62.39 90.95 61.63
N LEU A 302 61.40 91.31 60.81
CA LEU A 302 61.35 92.59 60.09
C LEU A 302 61.23 93.78 61.06
N GLU A 303 60.40 93.64 62.10
CA GLU A 303 60.26 94.62 63.20
C GLU A 303 61.61 94.83 63.92
N ALA A 304 62.30 93.76 64.29
CA ALA A 304 63.60 93.83 64.95
C ALA A 304 64.71 94.46 64.08
N TYR A 305 64.64 94.29 62.75
CA TYR A 305 65.56 94.96 61.82
C TYR A 305 65.19 96.43 61.55
N LEU A 306 63.91 96.81 61.63
CA LEU A 306 63.46 98.20 61.51
C LEU A 306 63.82 99.04 62.76
N SER A 307 63.90 98.42 63.93
CA SER A 307 64.24 99.11 65.19
C SER A 307 65.74 99.38 65.41
N ASN A 308 66.63 98.91 64.52
CA ASN A 308 68.08 99.10 64.64
C ASN A 308 68.60 100.19 63.67
N PRO A 309 69.28 101.27 64.15
CA PRO A 309 69.66 102.42 63.31
C PRO A 309 70.77 102.21 62.26
N ASP A 310 71.47 101.07 62.26
CA ASP A 310 72.64 100.80 61.39
C ASP A 310 72.37 99.76 60.27
N ALA A 311 71.12 99.63 59.81
CA ALA A 311 70.76 98.67 58.77
C ALA A 311 71.02 99.22 57.35
N SER A 312 72.03 98.68 56.66
CA SER A 312 72.27 98.92 55.23
C SER A 312 71.03 98.52 54.40
N GLY A 313 70.52 99.43 53.56
CA GLY A 313 69.27 99.23 52.78
C GLY A 313 69.26 97.98 51.90
N ILE A 314 70.42 97.45 51.52
CA ILE A 314 70.55 96.19 50.76
C ILE A 314 70.19 94.97 51.62
N LYS A 315 70.56 94.97 52.92
CA LYS A 315 70.20 93.87 53.84
C LYS A 315 68.70 93.84 54.12
N LEU A 316 68.08 95.02 54.25
CA LEU A 316 66.63 95.16 54.37
C LEU A 316 65.93 94.64 53.10
N ALA A 317 66.44 94.97 51.91
CA ALA A 317 65.90 94.50 50.63
C ALA A 317 66.00 92.96 50.48
N ILE A 318 67.13 92.36 50.86
CA ILE A 318 67.30 90.89 50.84
C ILE A 318 66.34 90.22 51.82
N GLN A 319 66.18 90.76 53.04
CA GLN A 319 65.26 90.21 54.04
C GLN A 319 63.79 90.33 53.61
N LEU A 320 63.44 91.43 52.96
CA LEU A 320 62.09 91.66 52.42
C LEU A 320 61.80 90.73 51.23
N LEU A 321 62.76 90.51 50.34
CA LEU A 321 62.66 89.54 49.25
C LEU A 321 62.54 88.11 49.77
N LEU A 322 63.35 87.71 50.74
CA LEU A 322 63.24 86.41 51.40
C LEU A 322 61.90 86.23 52.12
N SER A 323 61.35 87.31 52.72
CA SER A 323 60.03 87.29 53.36
C SER A 323 58.92 87.05 52.35
N ILE A 324 58.92 87.80 51.23
CA ILE A 324 57.95 87.62 50.13
C ILE A 324 58.03 86.20 49.55
N LEU A 325 59.23 85.66 49.32
CA LEU A 325 59.40 84.32 48.77
C LEU A 325 58.99 83.23 49.77
N SER A 326 59.32 83.42 51.06
CA SER A 326 59.03 82.45 52.12
C SER A 326 57.54 82.40 52.49
N VAL A 327 56.86 83.54 52.49
CA VAL A 327 55.40 83.64 52.72
C VAL A 327 54.64 83.29 51.44
N GLY A 328 55.21 83.60 50.27
CA GLY A 328 54.64 83.29 48.96
C GLY A 328 54.49 81.79 48.69
N ALA A 329 55.39 80.93 49.18
CA ALA A 329 55.30 79.48 48.95
C ALA A 329 54.07 78.83 49.62
N PRO A 330 53.78 79.04 50.93
CA PRO A 330 52.54 78.59 51.56
C PRO A 330 51.27 79.18 50.92
N LEU A 331 51.29 80.48 50.55
CA LEU A 331 50.16 81.14 49.89
C LEU A 331 49.90 80.59 48.49
N TRP A 332 50.94 80.33 47.70
CA TRP A 332 50.82 79.72 46.38
C TRP A 332 50.26 78.30 46.46
N PHE A 333 50.74 77.51 47.43
CA PHE A 333 50.19 76.17 47.68
C PHE A 333 48.73 76.23 48.14
N ALA A 334 48.36 77.17 49.02
CA ALA A 334 46.98 77.34 49.47
C ALA A 334 46.04 77.70 48.32
N TRP A 335 46.47 78.58 47.42
CA TRP A 335 45.71 78.91 46.22
C TRP A 335 45.58 77.71 45.25
N LEU A 336 46.66 76.98 45.01
CA LEU A 336 46.65 75.76 44.19
C LEU A 336 45.70 74.70 44.77
N ALA A 337 45.78 74.48 46.09
CA ALA A 337 44.90 73.57 46.80
C ALA A 337 43.43 74.00 46.70
N THR A 338 43.14 75.31 46.74
CA THR A 338 41.80 75.88 46.56
C THR A 338 41.25 75.71 45.13
N LYS A 339 42.10 75.71 44.11
CA LYS A 339 41.67 75.37 42.73
C LYS A 339 41.44 73.86 42.57
N GLN A 340 42.36 73.05 43.09
CA GLN A 340 42.28 71.58 43.02
C GLN A 340 41.08 71.02 43.78
N ILE A 341 40.75 71.58 44.96
CA ILE A 341 39.56 71.19 45.72
C ILE A 341 38.28 71.49 44.93
N GLY A 342 38.18 72.66 44.29
CA GLY A 342 37.00 73.05 43.51
C GLY A 342 36.78 72.15 42.29
N GLN A 343 37.85 71.85 41.54
CA GLN A 343 37.77 70.95 40.38
C GLN A 343 37.37 69.52 40.78
N ARG A 344 37.99 68.98 41.84
CA ARG A 344 37.70 67.62 42.31
C ARG A 344 36.31 67.51 42.93
N PHE A 345 35.83 68.54 43.62
CA PHE A 345 34.47 68.57 44.17
C PHE A 345 33.42 68.56 43.06
N ARG A 346 33.56 69.41 42.04
CA ARG A 346 32.64 69.44 40.88
C ARG A 346 32.61 68.09 40.15
N LEU A 347 33.76 67.44 39.98
CA LEU A 347 33.85 66.13 39.33
C LEU A 347 33.30 65.00 40.22
N ALA A 348 33.45 65.09 41.55
CA ALA A 348 32.88 64.11 42.47
C ALA A 348 31.34 64.20 42.45
N GLU A 349 30.78 65.40 42.54
CA GLU A 349 29.34 65.65 42.46
C GLU A 349 28.73 65.14 41.15
N ASP A 350 29.40 65.34 40.00
CA ASP A 350 28.94 64.82 38.71
C ASP A 350 28.89 63.28 38.69
N TYR A 351 29.90 62.61 39.24
CA TYR A 351 29.92 61.16 39.34
C TYR A 351 28.91 60.62 40.36
N GLU A 352 28.67 61.30 41.48
CA GLU A 352 27.60 60.95 42.43
C GLU A 352 26.22 61.13 41.80
N PHE A 353 26.02 62.20 41.03
CA PHE A 353 24.79 62.40 40.26
C PHE A 353 24.60 61.27 39.24
N LYS A 354 25.62 60.91 38.45
CA LYS A 354 25.54 59.78 37.50
C LYS A 354 25.28 58.45 38.19
N ALA A 355 25.88 58.21 39.36
CA ALA A 355 25.63 57.02 40.16
C ALA A 355 24.17 56.96 40.67
N SER A 356 23.64 58.08 41.18
CA SER A 356 22.26 58.16 41.68
C SER A 356 21.23 58.01 40.56
N VAL A 357 21.44 58.66 39.41
CA VAL A 357 20.59 58.49 38.21
C VAL A 357 20.61 57.04 37.72
N SER A 358 21.77 56.38 37.70
CA SER A 358 21.89 54.97 37.31
C SER A 358 21.16 54.02 38.28
N LYS A 359 21.23 54.28 39.59
CA LYS A 359 20.49 53.51 40.61
C LYS A 359 18.98 53.73 40.51
N ALA A 360 18.56 54.99 40.35
CA ALA A 360 17.15 55.36 40.19
C ALA A 360 16.57 54.76 38.91
N TYR A 361 17.34 54.75 37.83
CA TYR A 361 16.97 54.12 36.57
C TYR A 361 16.66 52.63 36.73
N GLU A 362 17.47 51.85 37.47
CA GLU A 362 17.11 50.44 37.73
C GLU A 362 15.82 50.28 38.53
N GLY A 363 15.59 51.16 39.53
CA GLY A 363 14.35 51.19 40.29
C GLY A 363 13.14 51.47 39.39
N TYR A 364 13.18 52.57 38.63
CA TYR A 364 12.09 52.97 37.74
C TYR A 364 11.90 52.03 36.55
N ARG A 365 12.97 51.46 36.00
CA ARG A 365 12.87 50.50 34.90
C ARG A 365 12.08 49.25 35.32
N ARG A 366 12.27 48.79 36.57
CA ARG A 366 11.54 47.63 37.11
C ARG A 366 10.03 47.86 37.14
N GLU A 367 9.60 49.08 37.44
CA GLU A 367 8.19 49.48 37.45
C GLU A 367 7.69 49.85 36.03
N ALA A 368 8.53 50.49 35.20
CA ALA A 368 8.18 50.95 33.86
C ALA A 368 7.85 49.81 32.89
N VAL A 369 8.55 48.67 32.98
CA VAL A 369 8.28 47.48 32.16
C VAL A 369 6.84 46.96 32.35
N GLN A 370 6.20 47.26 33.47
CA GLN A 370 4.84 46.82 33.78
C GLN A 370 3.75 47.83 33.40
N LEU A 371 4.11 49.08 33.10
CA LEU A 371 3.15 50.19 32.97
C LEU A 371 2.86 50.58 31.51
N ASP A 372 3.88 50.97 30.72
CA ASP A 372 3.69 51.41 29.31
C ASP A 372 5.02 51.47 28.51
N SER A 373 4.94 51.25 27.19
CA SER A 373 6.07 51.29 26.25
C SER A 373 6.56 52.71 25.97
N ASP A 374 5.68 53.72 25.87
CA ASP A 374 6.08 55.11 25.65
C ASP A 374 6.84 55.66 26.87
N PHE A 375 6.35 55.34 28.08
CA PHE A 375 7.04 55.68 29.33
C PHE A 375 8.43 55.05 29.42
N THR A 376 8.55 53.78 29.03
CA THR A 376 9.84 53.08 28.97
C THR A 376 10.80 53.77 28.01
N GLN A 377 10.37 54.12 26.79
CA GLN A 377 11.22 54.79 25.81
C GLN A 377 11.69 56.17 26.30
N ARG A 378 10.80 56.96 26.93
CA ARG A 378 11.17 58.25 27.55
C ARG A 378 12.15 58.08 28.70
N LEU A 379 11.94 57.08 29.57
CA LEU A 379 12.83 56.80 30.70
C LEU A 379 14.23 56.43 30.23
N PHE A 380 14.33 55.54 29.23
CA PHE A 380 15.60 55.14 28.63
C PHE A 380 16.29 56.33 27.94
N GLY A 381 15.57 57.11 27.12
CA GLY A 381 16.15 58.26 26.41
C GLY A 381 16.68 59.34 27.37
N ASN A 382 15.91 59.66 28.41
CA ASN A 382 16.32 60.62 29.43
C ASN A 382 17.53 60.12 30.25
N ALA A 383 17.55 58.84 30.63
CA ALA A 383 18.67 58.27 31.38
C ALA A 383 19.96 58.22 30.54
N LEU A 384 19.86 57.82 29.28
CA LEU A 384 20.99 57.76 28.34
C LEU A 384 21.58 59.16 28.13
N THR A 385 20.73 60.16 27.88
CA THR A 385 21.17 61.56 27.71
C THR A 385 21.97 62.05 28.92
N ARG A 386 21.54 61.69 30.14
CA ARG A 386 22.25 62.09 31.39
C ARG A 386 23.57 61.33 31.60
N LEU A 387 23.69 60.11 31.10
CA LEU A 387 24.92 59.34 31.16
C LEU A 387 25.96 59.81 30.14
N GLU A 388 25.51 60.27 28.96
CA GLU A 388 26.35 60.76 27.88
C GLU A 388 26.87 62.19 28.10
N GLU A 389 26.29 62.95 29.02
CA GLU A 389 26.76 64.30 29.35
C GLU A 389 28.24 64.31 29.77
N PRO A 390 29.13 65.07 29.09
CA PRO A 390 30.56 65.04 29.35
C PRO A 390 30.87 65.56 30.76
N PRO A 391 31.78 64.92 31.51
CA PRO A 391 32.22 65.43 32.80
C PRO A 391 32.90 66.80 32.57
N LEU A 392 32.73 67.74 33.51
CA LEU A 392 33.33 69.10 33.54
C LEU A 392 32.46 70.27 32.98
N ARG A 393 31.12 70.13 32.88
CA ARG A 393 30.21 71.22 32.43
C ARG A 393 30.39 72.58 33.12
N PHE A 394 30.88 72.57 34.37
CA PHE A 394 31.06 73.77 35.18
C PHE A 394 32.52 74.16 35.38
N VAL A 395 33.46 73.74 34.52
CA VAL A 395 34.85 74.21 34.62
C VAL A 395 34.99 75.54 33.90
N GLU A 396 35.30 76.60 34.65
CA GLU A 396 35.65 77.91 34.11
C GLU A 396 36.84 77.75 33.15
N GLU A 397 36.71 78.26 31.91
CA GLU A 397 37.69 78.10 30.83
C GLU A 397 39.06 78.73 31.15
N ALA A 398 39.11 79.70 32.08
CA ALA A 398 40.34 80.43 32.38
C ALA A 398 41.15 79.77 33.50
N THR A 399 41.95 78.77 33.14
CA THR A 399 42.99 78.19 34.01
C THR A 399 44.17 79.15 34.15
N HIS A 400 44.02 80.16 35.00
CA HIS A 400 45.15 81.03 35.37
C HIS A 400 46.21 80.18 36.07
N SER A 401 47.48 80.30 35.68
CA SER A 401 48.56 79.46 36.19
C SER A 401 49.22 80.00 37.48
N SER A 402 48.87 81.22 37.90
CA SER A 402 49.41 81.82 39.13
C SER A 402 48.41 82.73 39.84
N PRO A 403 48.52 82.90 41.18
CA PRO A 403 47.66 83.79 41.97
C PRO A 403 47.72 85.24 41.48
N ILE A 404 48.90 85.69 41.05
CA ILE A 404 49.09 87.05 40.52
C ILE A 404 48.37 87.21 39.18
N MET A 405 48.45 86.20 38.31
CA MET A 405 47.78 86.25 37.01
C MET A 405 46.25 86.30 37.14
N GLU A 406 45.68 85.60 38.12
CA GLU A 406 44.25 85.67 38.44
C GLU A 406 43.86 87.03 39.04
N MET A 407 44.69 87.58 39.92
CA MET A 407 44.44 88.91 40.49
C MET A 407 44.47 90.00 39.40
N LEU A 408 45.47 89.96 38.51
CA LEU A 408 45.64 90.91 37.41
C LEU A 408 44.53 90.79 36.34
N SER A 409 43.97 89.59 36.13
CA SER A 409 42.91 89.37 35.15
C SER A 409 41.50 89.67 35.68
N SER A 410 41.34 89.76 37.01
CA SER A 410 40.06 90.02 37.66
C SER A 410 39.44 91.35 37.23
N GLU A 411 38.12 91.36 37.02
CA GLU A 411 37.37 92.56 36.63
C GLU A 411 37.47 93.67 37.68
N ASN A 412 37.56 93.29 38.96
CA ASN A 412 37.74 94.22 40.07
C ASN A 412 39.10 94.93 40.03
N PHE A 413 40.18 94.24 39.66
CA PHE A 413 41.49 94.85 39.50
C PHE A 413 41.54 95.77 38.27
N LYS A 414 40.93 95.35 37.16
CA LYS A 414 40.78 96.20 35.96
C LYS A 414 39.96 97.46 36.25
N HIS A 415 38.89 97.35 37.03
CA HIS A 415 38.07 98.48 37.46
C HIS A 415 38.79 99.39 38.46
N PHE A 416 39.57 98.82 39.39
CA PHE A 416 40.41 99.59 40.32
C PHE A 416 41.54 100.34 39.59
N LEU A 417 42.19 99.70 38.61
CA LEU A 417 43.12 100.39 37.71
C LEU A 417 42.38 101.48 36.94
N ALA A 418 41.26 101.20 36.29
CA ALA A 418 40.54 102.21 35.52
C ALA A 418 40.07 103.43 36.35
N ASN A 419 39.70 103.24 37.62
CA ASN A 419 39.17 104.29 38.49
C ASN A 419 40.18 104.91 39.45
N GLY A 420 41.39 104.36 39.54
CA GLY A 420 42.48 104.97 40.31
C GLY A 420 43.09 106.12 39.52
N GLY A 421 42.74 107.36 39.90
CA GLY A 421 43.25 108.61 39.30
C GLY A 421 44.74 108.90 39.59
N ASP A 422 45.12 110.19 39.61
CA ASP A 422 46.51 110.72 39.60
C ASP A 422 47.53 110.03 40.54
N LYS A 423 47.09 109.47 41.67
CA LYS A 423 47.97 108.73 42.60
C LYS A 423 48.45 107.38 42.06
N ILE A 424 47.66 106.69 41.23
CA ILE A 424 48.10 105.43 40.61
C ILE A 424 48.93 105.72 39.36
N ASP A 425 48.60 106.77 38.63
CA ASP A 425 49.34 107.19 37.44
C ASP A 425 50.75 107.71 37.79
N SER A 426 50.92 108.46 38.89
CA SER A 426 52.26 108.87 39.37
C SER A 426 53.15 107.71 39.84
N ILE A 427 52.57 106.65 40.41
CA ILE A 427 53.30 105.44 40.82
C ILE A 427 53.69 104.60 39.60
N LEU A 428 52.82 104.51 38.59
CA LEU A 428 53.09 103.85 37.32
C LEU A 428 54.19 104.58 36.53
N GLU A 429 54.17 105.90 36.53
CA GLU A 429 55.17 106.75 35.88
C GLU A 429 56.54 106.64 36.57
N GLY A 430 56.58 106.58 37.92
CA GLY A 430 57.80 106.31 38.69
C GLY A 430 58.38 104.89 38.50
N ALA A 431 57.57 103.95 38.01
CA ALA A 431 57.97 102.59 37.64
C ALA A 431 58.17 102.39 36.11
N GLY A 432 58.03 103.45 35.31
CA GLY A 432 58.27 103.44 33.85
C GLY A 432 57.15 102.86 32.98
N LEU A 433 55.91 102.78 33.46
CA LEU A 433 54.75 102.23 32.74
C LEU A 433 53.64 103.28 32.60
N SER A 434 52.93 103.33 31.45
CA SER A 434 51.84 104.31 31.21
C SER A 434 50.60 103.65 30.57
N ARG A 435 49.39 104.15 30.91
CA ARG A 435 48.10 103.63 30.41
C ARG A 435 47.85 104.07 28.98
N LYS A 436 47.73 103.11 28.06
CA LYS A 436 47.47 103.35 26.62
C LYS A 436 45.95 103.43 26.37
N GLY A 437 45.38 104.64 26.33
CA GLY A 437 43.93 104.81 26.17
C GLY A 437 43.42 106.25 26.02
N LYS A 438 43.94 107.01 25.07
CA LYS A 438 43.29 108.19 24.47
C LYS A 438 43.78 108.29 23.01
N VAL A 439 42.92 108.75 22.10
CA VAL A 439 42.99 108.64 20.61
C VAL A 439 42.40 107.28 20.19
N GLU A 440 41.22 107.14 19.59
CA GLU A 440 40.64 107.90 18.48
C GLU A 440 39.12 107.65 18.40
N GLN A 441 38.32 108.73 18.46
CA GLN A 441 36.93 108.75 18.01
C GLN A 441 36.93 109.13 16.53
N THR A 442 36.57 108.20 15.64
CA THR A 442 35.82 108.50 14.41
C THR A 442 35.31 107.20 13.77
N ARG A 443 34.03 106.90 13.97
CA ARG A 443 33.27 105.94 13.16
C ARG A 443 32.40 106.75 12.21
N HIS A 444 32.42 106.40 10.92
CA HIS A 444 31.22 106.53 10.08
C HIS A 444 30.86 105.18 9.46
N PHE A 445 29.56 104.93 9.56
CA PHE A 445 28.75 103.78 9.16
C PHE A 445 28.76 103.51 7.66
N ASN A 446 28.65 102.24 7.24
CA ASN A 446 27.53 101.85 6.36
C ASN A 446 27.19 100.35 6.37
N LYS A 447 25.90 100.07 6.22
CA LYS A 447 25.22 98.76 6.16
C LYS A 447 25.00 98.30 4.71
N ASP A 448 24.68 97.00 4.61
CA ASP A 448 23.79 96.30 3.66
C ASP A 448 24.49 95.10 2.98
N VAL A 449 24.21 93.87 3.41
CA VAL A 449 23.08 92.99 3.03
C VAL A 449 23.10 92.62 1.55
N THR A 450 23.40 91.36 1.27
CA THR A 450 22.84 90.59 0.14
C THR A 450 23.09 89.09 0.39
N GLN A 451 21.99 88.33 0.56
CA GLN A 451 21.98 86.89 0.32
C GLN A 451 21.97 86.62 -1.20
N PRO A 452 22.35 85.40 -1.62
CA PRO A 452 21.50 84.73 -2.58
C PRO A 452 21.17 83.27 -2.21
N VAL A 453 20.05 82.87 -2.80
CA VAL A 453 19.32 81.60 -2.79
C VAL A 453 19.95 80.60 -3.77
N ASN A 454 19.55 79.32 -3.63
CA ASN A 454 19.68 78.13 -4.50
C ASN A 454 20.56 77.04 -3.85
N GLU A 455 20.27 75.75 -3.88
CA GLU A 455 19.47 74.97 -4.83
C GLU A 455 19.13 73.59 -4.23
N THR A 456 17.99 73.05 -4.61
CA THR A 456 17.55 71.68 -4.37
C THR A 456 18.36 70.67 -5.18
N SER A 457 18.72 69.52 -4.61
CA SER A 457 18.78 68.25 -5.37
C SER A 457 18.69 67.03 -4.45
N ASN A 458 17.62 66.26 -4.64
CA ASN A 458 17.49 64.87 -4.23
C ASN A 458 18.35 63.98 -5.15
N LYS A 459 19.11 63.03 -4.59
CA LYS A 459 18.97 61.60 -4.97
C LYS A 459 19.70 60.68 -3.97
N PRO A 460 19.09 59.55 -3.57
CA PRO A 460 19.75 58.46 -2.86
C PRO A 460 20.22 57.35 -3.82
N GLU A 461 21.31 56.67 -3.47
CA GLU A 461 21.74 55.35 -3.95
C GLU A 461 22.60 54.76 -2.82
N ASN A 462 22.16 53.64 -2.22
CA ASN A 462 22.63 52.26 -2.47
C ASN A 462 24.11 52.10 -2.07
N ASP A 463 24.49 51.15 -1.21
CA ASP A 463 24.21 49.70 -1.20
C ASP A 463 24.33 49.12 0.22
#